data_AF-A0A6P6UCE2-F1
#
_entry.id   AF-A0A6P6UCE2-F1
#
_cell.length_a   1.000
_cell.length_b   1.000
_cell.length_c   1.000
_cell.angle_alpha   90.00
_cell.angle_beta   90.00
_cell.angle_gamma   90.00
#
_symmetry.space_group_name_H-M   'P 1'
#
loop_
_entity.id
_entity.type
_entity.pdbx_description
1 polymer ?
#
loop_
_entity_poly.entity_id
_entity_poly.type
_entity_poly.pdbx_seq_one_letter_code
_entity_poly.pdbx_strand_id
1 'polypeptide(L)'
;MQLHRRDQHPIGIVKNVIYDYFDTNYPNKFDKFDDLFPIVSVKQNFDDVLVPADHVSRSYNDTYYVDSQTVLRCHTSAHQAELLSKGHSTFLVTGDVYRRDSIDSTHYPVFHQMEGLRVFSPHDWEGSGTDGTSYAAGDLKKCLEGLARHLFGAVEMRWVDTYFPFTDPSFELEIYFQENWLEVLGCGVTEQEILKQNGRKNSVAWAFGLGLERLAMVLFDIPDIRLFWSDDERFTSQFSKGQLGVKFKPFSKYPPCYKDISFWISDSFTENNLCELVRGIAGDLVEEVKLIDNFTNKKGMTSHCYRIVYRSMERSLTDEEINDLQWKVRDQVESKLNVVIR
;
A
#
# COMPACT_ATOMS: atom_id res chain seq x y z
N MET A 1 -11.72 -9.05 -7.69
CA MET A 1 -10.84 -8.17 -6.89
C MET A 1 -9.37 -8.22 -7.30
N GLN A 2 -8.88 -9.23 -8.03
CA GLN A 2 -7.47 -9.27 -8.49
C GLN A 2 -7.19 -8.29 -9.65
N LEU A 3 -7.20 -6.98 -9.36
CA LEU A 3 -7.03 -5.92 -10.37
C LEU A 3 -5.66 -6.00 -11.05
N HIS A 4 -4.63 -6.40 -10.32
CA HIS A 4 -3.27 -6.62 -10.82
C HIS A 4 -3.16 -7.72 -11.89
N ARG A 5 -4.16 -8.60 -12.02
CA ARG A 5 -4.19 -9.67 -13.05
C ARG A 5 -5.00 -9.29 -14.29
N ARG A 6 -5.56 -8.08 -14.32
CA ARG A 6 -6.29 -7.54 -15.47
C ARG A 6 -5.34 -6.73 -16.34
N ASP A 7 -4.90 -7.28 -17.46
CA ASP A 7 -3.88 -6.66 -18.33
C ASP A 7 -4.20 -5.25 -18.85
N GLN A 8 -5.48 -4.92 -18.96
CA GLN A 8 -5.98 -3.61 -19.40
C GLN A 8 -6.29 -2.65 -18.26
N HIS A 9 -6.22 -3.13 -17.01
CA HIS A 9 -6.41 -2.29 -15.83
C HIS A 9 -5.11 -1.55 -15.52
N PRO A 10 -5.13 -0.27 -15.10
CA PRO A 10 -3.92 0.49 -14.76
C PRO A 10 -2.92 -0.25 -13.88
N ILE A 11 -3.40 -0.91 -12.82
CA ILE A 11 -2.58 -1.72 -11.91
C ILE A 11 -1.92 -2.92 -12.63
N GLY A 12 -2.66 -3.61 -13.50
CA GLY A 12 -2.11 -4.70 -14.30
C GLY A 12 -1.13 -4.22 -15.36
N ILE A 13 -1.35 -3.04 -15.95
CA ILE A 13 -0.41 -2.41 -16.89
C ILE A 13 0.91 -2.12 -16.19
N VAL A 14 0.90 -1.45 -15.03
CA VAL A 14 2.13 -1.16 -14.25
C VAL A 14 2.84 -2.47 -13.87
N LYS A 15 2.11 -3.46 -13.34
CA LYS A 15 2.68 -4.77 -13.02
C LYS A 15 3.40 -5.39 -14.22
N ASN A 16 2.74 -5.43 -15.37
CA ASN A 16 3.27 -6.06 -16.57
C ASN A 16 4.52 -5.32 -17.09
N VAL A 17 4.54 -3.98 -17.03
CA VAL A 17 5.74 -3.20 -17.39
C VAL A 17 6.91 -3.51 -16.45
N ILE A 18 6.66 -3.65 -15.14
CA ILE A 18 7.72 -4.06 -14.21
C ILE A 18 8.20 -5.48 -14.52
N TYR A 19 7.29 -6.40 -14.84
CA TYR A 19 7.67 -7.75 -15.28
C TYR A 19 8.52 -7.73 -16.54
N ASP A 20 8.19 -6.90 -17.53
CA ASP A 20 8.96 -6.73 -18.76
C ASP A 20 10.37 -6.19 -18.48
N TYR A 21 10.51 -5.26 -17.52
CA TYR A 21 11.83 -4.79 -17.05
C TYR A 21 12.67 -5.94 -16.51
N PHE A 22 12.11 -6.77 -15.63
CA PHE A 22 12.84 -7.91 -15.04
C PHE A 22 13.14 -9.00 -16.08
N ASP A 23 12.23 -9.30 -16.99
CA ASP A 23 12.48 -10.28 -18.07
C ASP A 23 13.58 -9.83 -19.03
N THR A 24 13.63 -8.53 -19.33
CA THR A 24 14.63 -7.95 -20.23
C THR A 24 16.02 -7.90 -19.58
N ASN A 25 16.10 -7.45 -18.33
CA ASN A 25 17.38 -7.20 -17.66
C ASN A 25 17.91 -8.43 -16.90
N TYR A 26 17.04 -9.38 -16.55
CA TYR A 26 17.36 -10.59 -15.80
C TYR A 26 16.64 -11.81 -16.40
N PRO A 27 16.94 -12.16 -17.66
CA PRO A 27 16.21 -13.18 -18.40
C PRO A 27 16.21 -14.54 -17.68
N ASN A 28 15.02 -15.12 -17.51
CA ASN A 28 14.78 -16.40 -16.83
C ASN A 28 15.31 -16.47 -15.39
N LYS A 29 15.41 -15.34 -14.70
CA LYS A 29 15.97 -15.28 -13.33
C LYS A 29 14.93 -15.15 -12.24
N PHE A 30 13.89 -14.34 -12.43
CA PHE A 30 12.89 -14.05 -11.38
C PHE A 30 11.64 -14.92 -11.57
N ASP A 31 11.35 -15.75 -10.57
CA ASP A 31 10.04 -16.41 -10.46
C ASP A 31 8.95 -15.37 -10.18
N LYS A 32 7.75 -15.54 -10.73
CA LYS A 32 6.65 -14.56 -10.57
C LYS A 32 5.46 -15.21 -9.90
N PHE A 33 5.01 -14.61 -8.80
CA PHE A 33 3.87 -15.06 -8.03
C PHE A 33 2.82 -13.95 -7.97
N ASP A 34 1.68 -14.13 -8.64
CA ASP A 34 0.59 -13.15 -8.64
C ASP A 34 -0.78 -13.70 -8.17
N ASP A 35 -0.76 -14.91 -7.61
CA ASP A 35 -1.93 -15.68 -7.20
C ASP A 35 -1.86 -16.22 -5.76
N LEU A 36 -0.87 -15.79 -4.95
CA LEU A 36 -0.76 -16.18 -3.55
C LEU A 36 -1.97 -15.70 -2.74
N PHE A 37 -2.46 -16.57 -1.85
CA PHE A 37 -3.66 -16.29 -1.05
C PHE A 37 -3.41 -15.16 -0.02
N PRO A 38 -4.31 -14.18 0.11
CA PRO A 38 -4.09 -13.01 0.95
C PRO A 38 -4.27 -13.23 2.45
N ILE A 39 -4.96 -14.30 2.87
CA ILE A 39 -5.07 -14.65 4.29
C ILE A 39 -3.80 -15.42 4.67
N VAL A 40 -3.04 -14.84 5.58
CA VAL A 40 -1.75 -15.36 6.07
C VAL A 40 -1.79 -15.45 7.59
N SER A 41 -0.89 -16.24 8.17
CA SER A 41 -0.71 -16.25 9.62
C SER A 41 -0.13 -14.93 10.13
N VAL A 42 -0.41 -14.57 11.37
CA VAL A 42 0.26 -13.47 12.10
C VAL A 42 1.79 -13.64 12.04
N LYS A 43 2.25 -14.89 12.13
CA LYS A 43 3.67 -15.25 12.00
C LYS A 43 4.25 -14.85 10.64
N GLN A 44 3.59 -15.23 9.55
CA GLN A 44 4.04 -14.88 8.20
C GLN A 44 4.06 -13.36 7.98
N ASN A 45 3.01 -12.65 8.42
CA ASN A 45 2.90 -11.21 8.19
C ASN A 45 3.87 -10.38 9.04
N PHE A 46 4.26 -10.86 10.22
CA PHE A 46 5.02 -10.04 11.16
C PHE A 46 6.28 -10.74 11.72
N ASP A 47 6.14 -11.92 12.31
CA ASP A 47 7.27 -12.58 13.01
C ASP A 47 8.38 -12.98 12.03
N ASP A 48 8.00 -13.54 10.88
CA ASP A 48 8.91 -14.04 9.84
C ASP A 48 9.68 -12.94 9.11
N VAL A 49 9.22 -11.70 9.26
CA VAL A 49 9.86 -10.47 8.78
C VAL A 49 10.28 -9.58 9.96
N LEU A 50 10.50 -10.18 11.14
CA LEU A 50 11.11 -9.54 12.31
C LEU A 50 10.40 -8.28 12.83
N VAL A 51 9.13 -8.05 12.48
CA VAL A 51 8.36 -6.95 13.03
C VAL A 51 8.20 -7.18 14.54
N PRO A 52 8.56 -6.24 15.43
CA PRO A 52 8.47 -6.45 16.88
C PRO A 52 7.03 -6.73 17.37
N ALA A 53 6.88 -7.46 18.47
CA ALA A 53 5.57 -7.83 19.03
C ALA A 53 4.75 -6.62 19.52
N ASP A 54 5.42 -5.54 19.92
CA ASP A 54 4.87 -4.26 20.37
C ASP A 54 4.79 -3.21 19.25
N HIS A 55 5.12 -3.59 18.01
CA HIS A 55 5.09 -2.67 16.87
C HIS A 55 3.65 -2.24 16.54
N VAL A 56 3.46 -0.95 16.25
CA VAL A 56 2.14 -0.35 16.00
C VAL A 56 1.37 -1.03 14.87
N SER A 57 2.06 -1.53 13.83
CA SER A 57 1.41 -2.23 12.71
C SER A 57 0.69 -3.51 13.12
N ARG A 58 1.01 -4.11 14.27
CA ARG A 58 0.29 -5.27 14.81
C ARG A 58 -1.04 -4.88 15.48
N SER A 59 -1.29 -3.60 15.70
CA SER A 59 -2.51 -3.13 16.32
C SER A 59 -3.76 -3.55 15.53
N TYR A 60 -4.83 -3.92 16.22
CA TYR A 60 -6.15 -4.09 15.62
C TYR A 60 -6.65 -2.81 14.96
N ASN A 61 -6.08 -1.66 15.28
CA ASN A 61 -6.39 -0.38 14.66
C ASN A 61 -5.92 -0.27 13.20
N ASP A 62 -4.85 -0.98 12.85
CA ASP A 62 -4.15 -0.80 11.56
C ASP A 62 -4.24 -2.07 10.69
N THR A 63 -4.51 -3.21 11.31
CA THR A 63 -4.53 -4.53 10.66
C THR A 63 -5.90 -5.20 10.72
N TYR A 64 -6.30 -5.82 9.62
CA TYR A 64 -7.49 -6.69 9.56
C TYR A 64 -7.16 -8.11 10.04
N TYR A 65 -7.47 -8.39 11.29
CA TYR A 65 -7.43 -9.73 11.87
C TYR A 65 -8.68 -10.52 11.50
N VAL A 66 -8.50 -11.73 10.97
CA VAL A 66 -9.59 -12.69 10.76
C VAL A 66 -9.89 -13.43 12.07
N ASP A 67 -8.83 -13.82 12.77
CA ASP A 67 -8.84 -14.33 14.15
C ASP A 67 -7.51 -13.99 14.84
N SER A 68 -7.24 -14.56 16.03
CA SER A 68 -6.03 -14.26 16.80
C SER A 68 -4.74 -14.79 16.17
N GLN A 69 -4.80 -15.60 15.12
CA GLN A 69 -3.66 -16.26 14.47
C GLN A 69 -3.55 -15.94 12.97
N THR A 70 -4.56 -15.34 12.37
CA THR A 70 -4.63 -15.05 10.93
C THR A 70 -5.07 -13.63 10.62
N VAL A 71 -4.46 -13.05 9.59
CA VAL A 71 -4.71 -11.69 9.11
C VAL A 71 -4.89 -11.68 7.60
N LEU A 72 -5.55 -10.65 7.08
CA LEU A 72 -5.32 -10.25 5.70
C LEU A 72 -3.93 -9.58 5.64
N ARG A 73 -3.06 -10.04 4.72
CA ARG A 73 -1.68 -9.57 4.65
C ARG A 73 -1.60 -8.04 4.51
N CYS A 74 -0.75 -7.40 5.31
CA CYS A 74 -0.53 -5.95 5.29
C CYS A 74 0.48 -5.52 4.23
N HIS A 75 1.26 -6.47 3.73
CA HIS A 75 2.28 -6.28 2.71
C HIS A 75 2.62 -7.61 2.03
N THR A 76 3.15 -7.54 0.81
CA THR A 76 3.60 -8.74 0.05
C THR A 76 4.79 -9.45 0.70
N SER A 77 5.53 -8.79 1.60
CA SER A 77 6.65 -9.36 2.34
C SER A 77 6.27 -10.52 3.26
N ALA A 78 4.97 -10.68 3.55
CA ALA A 78 4.44 -11.82 4.27
C ALA A 78 4.76 -13.18 3.61
N HIS A 79 5.14 -13.18 2.33
CA HIS A 79 5.49 -14.37 1.57
C HIS A 79 7.00 -14.63 1.46
N GLN A 80 7.88 -13.77 1.99
CA GLN A 80 9.34 -13.94 1.87
C GLN A 80 9.83 -15.25 2.46
N ALA A 81 9.51 -15.51 3.73
CA ALA A 81 9.97 -16.71 4.43
C ALA A 81 9.43 -17.99 3.77
N GLU A 82 8.15 -17.98 3.37
CA GLU A 82 7.55 -19.12 2.69
C GLU A 82 8.26 -19.45 1.36
N LEU A 83 8.56 -18.43 0.54
CA LEU A 83 9.22 -18.65 -0.74
C LEU A 83 10.70 -19.02 -0.59
N LEU A 84 11.41 -18.38 0.35
CA LEU A 84 12.80 -18.70 0.67
C LEU A 84 12.95 -20.14 1.17
N SER A 85 12.07 -20.59 2.07
CA SER A 85 12.07 -21.95 2.61
C SER A 85 11.71 -23.02 1.56
N LYS A 86 10.89 -22.67 0.56
CA LYS A 86 10.61 -23.50 -0.63
C LYS A 86 11.78 -23.57 -1.63
N GLY A 87 12.88 -22.84 -1.37
CA GLY A 87 14.09 -22.91 -2.18
C GLY A 87 14.18 -21.85 -3.28
N HIS A 88 13.24 -20.92 -3.38
CA HIS A 88 13.37 -19.79 -4.29
C HIS A 88 14.50 -18.85 -3.85
N SER A 89 15.24 -18.31 -4.82
CA SER A 89 16.36 -17.39 -4.59
C SER A 89 16.15 -16.03 -5.25
N THR A 90 15.26 -15.93 -6.21
CA THR A 90 14.93 -14.69 -6.93
C THR A 90 13.47 -14.73 -7.32
N PHE A 91 12.67 -13.81 -6.79
CA PHE A 91 11.23 -13.82 -7.07
C PHE A 91 10.63 -12.42 -7.02
N LEU A 92 9.53 -12.28 -7.74
CA LEU A 92 8.59 -11.17 -7.65
C LEU A 92 7.27 -11.67 -7.09
N VAL A 93 6.71 -10.98 -6.11
CA VAL A 93 5.37 -11.24 -5.58
C VAL A 93 4.49 -10.05 -5.90
N THR A 94 3.29 -10.28 -6.41
CA THR A 94 2.30 -9.22 -6.65
C THR A 94 0.97 -9.62 -6.08
N GLY A 95 0.33 -8.73 -5.33
CA GLY A 95 -0.98 -9.02 -4.78
C GLY A 95 -1.63 -7.84 -4.10
N ASP A 96 -2.91 -8.01 -3.85
CA ASP A 96 -3.72 -7.20 -2.96
C ASP A 96 -3.24 -7.32 -1.51
N VAL A 97 -3.13 -6.20 -0.82
CA VAL A 97 -2.75 -6.05 0.58
C VAL A 97 -3.77 -5.17 1.29
N TYR A 98 -3.88 -5.33 2.60
CA TYR A 98 -5.02 -4.81 3.36
C TYR A 98 -4.55 -4.06 4.59
N ARG A 99 -5.04 -2.83 4.74
CA ARG A 99 -4.73 -1.96 5.89
C ARG A 99 -5.96 -1.17 6.30
N ARG A 100 -6.12 -0.99 7.60
CA ARG A 100 -7.10 -0.06 8.16
C ARG A 100 -6.44 1.31 8.15
N ASP A 101 -7.04 2.27 7.45
CA ASP A 101 -6.41 3.56 7.21
C ASP A 101 -7.45 4.69 7.06
N SER A 102 -6.98 5.93 7.00
CA SER A 102 -7.80 7.13 6.75
C SER A 102 -8.60 7.01 5.45
N ILE A 103 -9.68 7.79 5.33
CA ILE A 103 -10.41 7.93 4.06
C ILE A 103 -10.02 9.25 3.41
N ASP A 104 -9.31 9.15 2.30
CA ASP A 104 -8.98 10.26 1.40
C ASP A 104 -8.72 9.71 -0.02
N SER A 105 -8.33 10.58 -0.95
CA SER A 105 -8.11 10.22 -2.35
C SER A 105 -6.89 9.31 -2.60
N THR A 106 -6.06 9.09 -1.58
CA THR A 106 -4.82 8.30 -1.66
C THR A 106 -4.86 7.01 -0.85
N HIS A 107 -5.78 6.88 0.10
CA HIS A 107 -5.90 5.72 0.99
C HIS A 107 -7.17 4.91 0.72
N TYR A 108 -6.99 3.61 0.52
CA TYR A 108 -8.07 2.65 0.33
C TYR A 108 -7.77 1.38 1.14
N PRO A 109 -8.78 0.69 1.71
CA PRO A 109 -8.55 -0.42 2.64
C PRO A 109 -7.89 -1.63 1.99
N VAL A 110 -7.94 -1.70 0.65
CA VAL A 110 -7.28 -2.68 -0.18
C VAL A 110 -6.49 -1.95 -1.25
N PHE A 111 -5.22 -2.29 -1.42
CA PHE A 111 -4.39 -1.77 -2.50
C PHE A 111 -3.40 -2.86 -2.91
N HIS A 112 -2.56 -2.65 -3.91
CA HIS A 112 -1.69 -3.67 -4.46
C HIS A 112 -0.22 -3.31 -4.28
N GLN A 113 0.57 -4.31 -3.92
CA GLN A 113 2.01 -4.20 -3.88
C GLN A 113 2.67 -5.14 -4.88
N MET A 114 3.85 -4.75 -5.32
CA MET A 114 4.83 -5.68 -5.87
C MET A 114 6.07 -5.70 -4.98
N GLU A 115 6.53 -6.90 -4.69
CA GLU A 115 7.78 -7.16 -4.03
C GLU A 115 8.77 -7.82 -4.98
N GLY A 116 10.05 -7.51 -4.82
CA GLY A 116 11.12 -8.30 -5.40
C GLY A 116 12.15 -8.66 -4.37
N LEU A 117 12.67 -9.89 -4.44
CA LEU A 117 13.76 -10.37 -3.60
C LEU A 117 14.81 -11.06 -4.47
N ARG A 118 16.08 -10.85 -4.14
CA ARG A 118 17.21 -11.51 -4.78
C ARG A 118 18.27 -11.91 -3.78
N VAL A 119 18.55 -13.21 -3.72
CA VAL A 119 19.60 -13.82 -2.90
C VAL A 119 20.90 -13.94 -3.70
N PHE A 120 22.01 -13.69 -3.02
CA PHE A 120 23.37 -13.84 -3.51
C PHE A 120 24.12 -14.85 -2.63
N SER A 121 24.99 -15.62 -3.25
CA SER A 121 25.95 -16.52 -2.63
C SER A 121 27.33 -15.89 -2.57
N PRO A 122 28.25 -16.36 -1.71
CA PRO A 122 29.60 -15.79 -1.60
C PRO A 122 30.33 -15.60 -2.93
N HIS A 123 30.15 -16.54 -3.86
CA HIS A 123 30.74 -16.47 -5.20
C HIS A 123 30.30 -15.26 -6.03
N ASP A 124 29.15 -14.65 -5.73
CA ASP A 124 28.66 -13.47 -6.44
C ASP A 124 29.48 -12.20 -6.10
N TRP A 125 30.04 -12.09 -4.89
CA TRP A 125 30.78 -10.91 -4.42
C TRP A 125 32.25 -11.17 -4.07
N GLU A 126 32.71 -12.42 -3.98
CA GLU A 126 34.12 -12.75 -3.69
C GLU A 126 35.13 -12.01 -4.60
N GLY A 127 34.76 -11.75 -5.86
CA GLY A 127 35.57 -11.01 -6.83
C GLY A 127 35.36 -9.50 -6.87
N SER A 128 34.39 -8.93 -6.14
CA SER A 128 34.06 -7.49 -6.21
C SER A 128 34.98 -6.61 -5.37
N GLY A 129 35.70 -7.19 -4.41
CA GLY A 129 36.49 -6.44 -3.42
C GLY A 129 35.64 -5.72 -2.36
N THR A 130 34.35 -6.03 -2.27
CA THR A 130 33.41 -5.48 -1.27
C THR A 130 32.83 -6.61 -0.43
N ASP A 131 32.35 -6.31 0.78
CA ASP A 131 31.54 -7.26 1.54
C ASP A 131 30.18 -7.51 0.84
N GLY A 132 29.51 -8.60 1.24
CA GLY A 132 28.24 -9.01 0.63
C GLY A 132 27.11 -8.00 0.81
N THR A 133 27.03 -7.32 1.95
CA THR A 133 26.02 -6.30 2.23
C THR A 133 26.19 -5.11 1.29
N SER A 134 27.42 -4.59 1.18
CA SER A 134 27.75 -3.51 0.23
C SER A 134 27.49 -3.91 -1.23
N TYR A 135 27.80 -5.16 -1.60
CA TYR A 135 27.52 -5.68 -2.93
C TYR A 135 26.02 -5.73 -3.22
N ALA A 136 25.22 -6.30 -2.29
CA ALA A 136 23.77 -6.41 -2.44
C ALA A 136 23.11 -5.02 -2.51
N ALA A 137 23.53 -4.07 -1.68
CA ALA A 137 23.04 -2.70 -1.72
C ALA A 137 23.37 -2.02 -3.07
N GLY A 138 24.57 -2.24 -3.63
CA GLY A 138 24.96 -1.73 -4.94
C GLY A 138 24.13 -2.31 -6.09
N ASP A 139 23.91 -3.64 -6.10
CA ASP A 139 23.07 -4.31 -7.10
C ASP A 139 21.60 -3.86 -6.98
N LEU A 140 21.08 -3.73 -5.76
CA LEU A 140 19.74 -3.20 -5.47
C LEU A 140 19.56 -1.80 -6.07
N LYS A 141 20.46 -0.86 -5.74
CA LYS A 141 20.37 0.52 -6.22
C LYS A 141 20.42 0.59 -7.74
N LYS A 142 21.34 -0.16 -8.36
CA LYS A 142 21.43 -0.26 -9.83
C LYS A 142 20.15 -0.81 -10.46
N CYS A 143 19.56 -1.86 -9.87
CA CYS A 143 18.31 -2.45 -10.34
C CYS A 143 17.16 -1.44 -10.26
N LEU A 144 16.99 -0.78 -9.12
CA LEU A 144 15.86 0.11 -8.89
C LEU A 144 15.96 1.44 -9.63
N GLU A 145 17.16 1.99 -9.81
CA GLU A 145 17.35 3.13 -10.73
C GLU A 145 17.03 2.74 -12.18
N GLY A 146 17.39 1.53 -12.60
CA GLY A 146 17.02 1.00 -13.90
C GLY A 146 15.50 0.88 -14.06
N LEU A 147 14.82 0.36 -13.04
CA LEU A 147 13.37 0.24 -13.01
C LEU A 147 12.69 1.62 -13.05
N ALA A 148 13.14 2.57 -12.24
CA ALA A 148 12.61 3.92 -12.22
C ALA A 148 12.80 4.62 -13.58
N ARG A 149 13.95 4.45 -14.25
CA ARG A 149 14.15 4.95 -15.62
C ARG A 149 13.24 4.27 -16.63
N HIS A 150 12.95 2.98 -16.45
CA HIS A 150 12.05 2.23 -17.32
C HIS A 150 10.60 2.70 -17.20
N LEU A 151 10.15 3.05 -15.98
CA LEU A 151 8.79 3.50 -15.71
C LEU A 151 8.57 4.98 -16.05
N PHE A 152 9.50 5.85 -15.65
CA PHE A 152 9.30 7.31 -15.69
C PHE A 152 10.16 8.00 -16.76
N GLY A 153 11.04 7.28 -17.45
CA GLY A 153 12.01 7.86 -18.37
C GLY A 153 13.19 8.50 -17.65
N ALA A 154 13.78 9.53 -18.25
CA ALA A 154 14.89 10.26 -17.64
C ALA A 154 14.38 11.17 -16.52
N VAL A 155 14.47 10.70 -15.27
CA VAL A 155 14.09 11.44 -14.05
C VAL A 155 15.28 11.59 -13.10
N GLU A 156 15.27 12.66 -12.31
CA GLU A 156 16.21 12.84 -11.21
C GLU A 156 15.82 11.92 -10.04
N MET A 157 16.82 11.36 -9.36
CA MET A 157 16.63 10.32 -8.34
C MET A 157 17.46 10.65 -7.11
N ARG A 158 16.93 10.35 -5.92
CA ARG A 158 17.70 10.39 -4.67
C ARG A 158 17.36 9.19 -3.79
N TRP A 159 18.37 8.76 -3.03
CA TRP A 159 18.24 7.74 -2.01
C TRP A 159 18.06 8.41 -0.66
N VAL A 160 17.03 8.01 0.08
CA VAL A 160 16.77 8.45 1.45
C VAL A 160 17.02 7.28 2.38
N ASP A 161 17.89 7.45 3.37
CA ASP A 161 18.10 6.42 4.39
C ASP A 161 16.86 6.37 5.30
N THR A 162 16.35 5.16 5.53
CA THR A 162 15.13 4.92 6.31
C THR A 162 15.33 3.69 7.22
N TYR A 163 14.27 3.21 7.85
CA TYR A 163 14.30 2.02 8.71
C TYR A 163 13.11 1.11 8.43
N PHE A 164 13.39 -0.16 8.16
CA PHE A 164 12.41 -1.24 8.17
C PHE A 164 12.92 -2.39 9.05
N PRO A 165 12.06 -3.06 9.86
CA PRO A 165 12.49 -4.15 10.74
C PRO A 165 13.15 -5.36 10.05
N PHE A 166 12.93 -5.53 8.75
CA PHE A 166 13.38 -6.67 7.95
C PHE A 166 14.53 -6.34 6.98
N THR A 167 15.05 -5.11 6.97
CA THR A 167 16.20 -4.74 6.14
C THR A 167 17.18 -3.81 6.87
N ASP A 168 18.48 -4.07 6.70
CA ASP A 168 19.55 -3.18 7.15
C ASP A 168 20.79 -3.33 6.24
N PRO A 169 21.27 -2.26 5.58
CA PRO A 169 20.68 -0.92 5.53
C PRO A 169 19.37 -0.86 4.74
N SER A 170 18.52 0.11 5.10
CA SER A 170 17.22 0.39 4.47
C SER A 170 17.23 1.72 3.72
N PHE A 171 16.58 1.75 2.57
CA PHE A 171 16.49 2.92 1.69
C PHE A 171 15.09 3.11 1.11
N GLU A 172 14.70 4.35 0.92
CA GLU A 172 13.63 4.75 0.00
C GLU A 172 14.25 5.35 -1.28
N LEU A 173 13.67 5.00 -2.43
CA LEU A 173 13.99 5.66 -3.70
C LEU A 173 12.94 6.73 -3.95
N GLU A 174 13.38 7.99 -4.02
CA GLU A 174 12.53 9.08 -4.45
C GLU A 174 12.94 9.57 -5.84
N ILE A 175 11.95 9.99 -6.63
CA ILE A 175 12.14 10.61 -7.95
C ILE A 175 11.60 12.02 -7.97
N TYR A 176 12.25 12.92 -8.67
CA TYR A 176 11.70 14.25 -8.96
C TYR A 176 10.81 14.14 -10.20
N PHE A 177 9.51 14.24 -10.01
CA PHE A 177 8.51 14.07 -11.05
C PHE A 177 7.35 15.04 -10.82
N GLN A 178 6.86 15.70 -11.89
CA GLN A 178 5.79 16.70 -11.81
C GLN A 178 6.04 17.76 -10.70
N GLU A 179 7.25 18.33 -10.71
CA GLU A 179 7.70 19.38 -9.79
C GLU A 179 7.79 18.99 -8.29
N ASN A 180 7.65 17.70 -7.95
CA ASN A 180 7.69 17.21 -6.57
C ASN A 180 8.60 15.99 -6.42
N TRP A 181 9.13 15.79 -5.21
CA TRP A 181 9.77 14.53 -4.83
C TRP A 181 8.71 13.51 -4.47
N LEU A 182 8.75 12.36 -5.15
CA LEU A 182 7.83 11.25 -4.96
C LEU A 182 8.61 10.02 -4.48
N GLU A 183 8.25 9.50 -3.33
CA GLU A 183 8.66 8.19 -2.85
C GLU A 183 8.03 7.08 -3.73
N VAL A 184 8.90 6.34 -4.44
CA VAL A 184 8.51 5.29 -5.39
C VAL A 184 8.36 3.95 -4.67
N LEU A 185 9.26 3.65 -3.74
CA LEU A 185 9.37 2.36 -3.07
C LEU A 185 10.28 2.43 -1.83
N GLY A 186 10.09 1.46 -0.93
CA GLY A 186 11.02 1.11 0.14
C GLY A 186 11.79 -0.17 -0.20
N CYS A 187 13.06 -0.24 0.22
CA CYS A 187 13.94 -1.36 -0.09
C CYS A 187 15.12 -1.46 0.90
N GLY A 188 15.90 -2.52 0.79
CA GLY A 188 17.13 -2.65 1.58
C GLY A 188 17.79 -4.01 1.44
N VAL A 189 18.90 -4.18 2.15
CA VAL A 189 19.54 -5.49 2.30
C VAL A 189 18.76 -6.27 3.36
N THR A 190 18.25 -7.44 3.02
CA THR A 190 17.42 -8.27 3.91
C THR A 190 18.18 -8.65 5.17
N GLU A 191 17.52 -8.52 6.32
CA GLU A 191 18.07 -8.92 7.61
C GLU A 191 18.56 -10.37 7.58
N GLN A 192 19.79 -10.59 8.06
CA GLN A 192 20.47 -11.88 7.92
C GLN A 192 19.73 -12.99 8.67
N GLU A 193 18.99 -12.65 9.72
CA GLU A 193 18.21 -13.58 10.51
C GLU A 193 17.06 -14.21 9.69
N ILE A 194 16.40 -13.43 8.82
CA ILE A 194 15.36 -13.94 7.91
C ILE A 194 15.96 -15.00 6.98
N LEU A 195 17.14 -14.73 6.42
CA LEU A 195 17.84 -15.68 5.55
C LEU A 195 18.27 -16.95 6.31
N LYS A 196 18.82 -16.81 7.51
CA LYS A 196 19.25 -17.95 8.35
C LYS A 196 18.09 -18.86 8.72
N GLN A 197 16.95 -18.29 9.15
CA GLN A 197 15.74 -19.04 9.51
C GLN A 197 15.18 -19.83 8.34
N ASN A 198 15.42 -19.36 7.11
CA ASN A 198 14.98 -20.00 5.87
C ASN A 198 16.10 -20.76 5.13
N GLY A 199 17.15 -21.20 5.85
CA GLY A 199 18.17 -22.12 5.33
C GLY A 199 19.29 -21.47 4.50
N ARG A 200 19.37 -20.14 4.44
CA ARG A 200 20.33 -19.36 3.62
C ARG A 200 21.43 -18.72 4.47
N LYS A 201 22.23 -19.54 5.16
CA LYS A 201 23.15 -19.08 6.23
C LYS A 201 24.29 -18.16 5.77
N ASN A 202 24.84 -18.40 4.58
CA ASN A 202 26.00 -17.68 4.05
C ASN A 202 25.63 -16.75 2.89
N SER A 203 24.34 -16.50 2.70
CA SER A 203 23.84 -15.65 1.64
C SER A 203 23.52 -14.26 2.17
N VAL A 204 23.60 -13.28 1.29
CA VAL A 204 23.02 -11.96 1.48
C VAL A 204 21.88 -11.80 0.49
N ALA A 205 20.91 -10.95 0.76
CA ALA A 205 19.83 -10.68 -0.18
C ALA A 205 19.46 -9.21 -0.12
N TRP A 206 18.88 -8.71 -1.20
CA TRP A 206 18.11 -7.47 -1.14
C TRP A 206 16.64 -7.76 -1.37
N ALA A 207 15.80 -6.87 -0.85
CA ALA A 207 14.37 -6.84 -1.13
C ALA A 207 13.90 -5.41 -1.42
N PHE A 208 12.83 -5.27 -2.20
CA PHE A 208 12.09 -4.01 -2.35
C PHE A 208 10.59 -4.27 -2.32
N GLY A 209 9.82 -3.27 -1.92
CA GLY A 209 8.36 -3.26 -2.00
C GLY A 209 7.88 -1.93 -2.58
N LEU A 210 6.99 -1.99 -3.58
CA LEU A 210 6.38 -0.82 -4.21
C LEU A 210 4.87 -0.90 -4.19
N GLY A 211 4.20 0.25 -4.07
CA GLY A 211 2.74 0.37 -4.15
C GLY A 211 2.31 0.64 -5.59
N LEU A 212 1.52 -0.27 -6.17
CA LEU A 212 1.12 -0.16 -7.59
C LEU A 212 0.15 0.99 -7.83
N GLU A 213 -0.74 1.29 -6.88
CA GLU A 213 -1.67 2.42 -6.96
C GLU A 213 -0.92 3.74 -6.96
N ARG A 214 0.05 3.93 -6.07
CA ARG A 214 0.85 5.17 -6.02
C ARG A 214 1.57 5.41 -7.34
N LEU A 215 2.18 4.37 -7.91
CA LEU A 215 2.81 4.47 -9.24
C LEU A 215 1.78 4.75 -10.34
N ALA A 216 0.68 4.01 -10.37
CA ALA A 216 -0.36 4.17 -11.39
C ALA A 216 -1.01 5.56 -11.34
N MET A 217 -1.28 6.10 -10.15
CA MET A 217 -1.83 7.44 -9.97
C MET A 217 -0.95 8.51 -10.60
N VAL A 218 0.36 8.40 -10.42
CA VAL A 218 1.34 9.35 -10.97
C VAL A 218 1.59 9.12 -12.46
N LEU A 219 1.76 7.86 -12.88
CA LEU A 219 2.05 7.51 -14.28
C LEU A 219 0.87 7.86 -15.19
N PHE A 220 -0.35 7.65 -14.73
CA PHE A 220 -1.57 7.86 -15.51
C PHE A 220 -2.33 9.14 -15.15
N ASP A 221 -1.87 9.99 -14.22
CA ASP A 221 -2.58 11.18 -13.70
C ASP A 221 -3.99 10.85 -13.15
N ILE A 222 -4.10 9.73 -12.42
CA ILE A 222 -5.37 9.32 -11.78
C ILE A 222 -5.47 10.01 -10.41
N PRO A 223 -6.48 10.88 -10.20
CA PRO A 223 -6.51 11.78 -9.03
C PRO A 223 -7.06 11.14 -7.75
N ASP A 224 -7.66 9.95 -7.85
CA ASP A 224 -8.36 9.32 -6.73
C ASP A 224 -8.28 7.79 -6.84
N ILE A 225 -7.81 7.15 -5.77
CA ILE A 225 -7.63 5.69 -5.68
C ILE A 225 -8.94 4.91 -5.90
N ARG A 226 -10.09 5.49 -5.58
CA ARG A 226 -11.41 4.84 -5.79
C ARG A 226 -11.69 4.55 -7.26
N LEU A 227 -11.07 5.29 -8.19
CA LEU A 227 -11.24 5.07 -9.63
C LEU A 227 -10.76 3.69 -10.07
N PHE A 228 -9.74 3.11 -9.44
CA PHE A 228 -9.28 1.74 -9.74
C PHE A 228 -10.35 0.68 -9.44
N TRP A 229 -11.34 1.00 -8.61
CA TRP A 229 -12.41 0.09 -8.21
C TRP A 229 -13.72 0.34 -8.97
N SER A 230 -13.76 1.37 -9.83
CA SER A 230 -14.95 1.70 -10.62
C SER A 230 -15.05 0.86 -11.88
N ASP A 231 -16.27 0.41 -12.18
CA ASP A 231 -16.62 -0.23 -13.45
C ASP A 231 -17.13 0.79 -14.50
N ASP A 232 -17.03 2.10 -14.23
CA ASP A 232 -17.46 3.16 -15.14
C ASP A 232 -16.66 3.12 -16.45
N GLU A 233 -17.35 2.96 -17.58
CA GLU A 233 -16.75 2.93 -18.92
C GLU A 233 -15.96 4.20 -19.24
N ARG A 234 -16.33 5.36 -18.68
CA ARG A 234 -15.58 6.61 -18.83
C ARG A 234 -14.18 6.51 -18.24
N PHE A 235 -13.94 5.64 -17.26
CA PHE A 235 -12.63 5.33 -16.72
C PHE A 235 -12.00 4.12 -17.44
N THR A 236 -12.70 2.98 -17.44
CA THR A 236 -12.12 1.69 -17.86
C THR A 236 -11.76 1.65 -19.35
N SER A 237 -12.48 2.38 -20.21
CA SER A 237 -12.19 2.43 -21.65
C SER A 237 -10.96 3.27 -22.03
N GLN A 238 -10.40 4.05 -21.09
CA GLN A 238 -9.23 4.90 -21.36
C GLN A 238 -7.92 4.13 -21.37
N PHE A 239 -7.88 2.91 -20.83
CA PHE A 239 -6.66 2.12 -20.68
C PHE A 239 -6.67 0.89 -21.56
N SER A 240 -5.50 0.52 -22.07
CA SER A 240 -5.33 -0.73 -22.80
C SER A 240 -3.96 -1.35 -22.51
N LYS A 241 -3.86 -2.65 -22.77
CA LYS A 241 -2.69 -3.45 -22.43
C LYS A 241 -1.39 -2.84 -22.98
N GLY A 242 -0.40 -2.69 -22.09
CA GLY A 242 0.95 -2.22 -22.43
C GLY A 242 1.10 -0.72 -22.67
N GLN A 243 0.06 0.08 -22.46
CA GLN A 243 0.11 1.52 -22.69
C GLN A 243 0.42 2.32 -21.42
N LEU A 244 1.70 2.43 -21.07
CA LEU A 244 2.14 3.22 -19.89
C LEU A 244 2.01 4.74 -20.09
N GLY A 245 2.16 5.23 -21.32
CA GLY A 245 2.19 6.68 -21.63
C GLY A 245 0.83 7.37 -21.74
N VAL A 246 -0.27 6.67 -21.42
CA VAL A 246 -1.62 7.25 -21.49
C VAL A 246 -1.86 8.12 -20.25
N LYS A 247 -2.39 9.33 -20.44
CA LYS A 247 -2.87 10.15 -19.33
C LYS A 247 -4.38 10.05 -19.23
N PHE A 248 -4.87 9.72 -18.05
CA PHE A 248 -6.28 9.72 -17.71
C PHE A 248 -6.84 11.12 -17.98
N LYS A 249 -7.96 11.16 -18.68
CA LYS A 249 -8.74 12.38 -18.91
C LYS A 249 -9.88 12.39 -17.90
N PRO A 250 -9.83 13.27 -16.88
CA PRO A 250 -10.89 13.37 -15.91
C PRO A 250 -12.22 13.73 -16.58
N PHE A 251 -13.29 13.07 -16.17
CA PHE A 251 -14.65 13.50 -16.47
C PHE A 251 -15.17 14.44 -15.37
N SER A 252 -16.26 15.16 -15.65
CA SER A 252 -16.85 16.13 -14.72
C SER A 252 -17.12 15.51 -13.36
N LYS A 253 -16.59 16.13 -12.30
CA LYS A 253 -16.88 15.74 -10.92
C LYS A 253 -18.30 16.15 -10.54
N TYR A 254 -19.00 15.27 -9.82
CA TYR A 254 -20.28 15.60 -9.23
C TYR A 254 -20.10 16.46 -7.95
N PRO A 255 -21.05 17.35 -7.62
CA PRO A 255 -20.97 18.15 -6.41
C PRO A 255 -20.85 17.29 -5.14
N PRO A 256 -20.00 17.66 -4.18
CA PRO A 256 -19.96 17.00 -2.87
C PRO A 256 -21.14 17.40 -1.98
N CYS A 257 -21.52 16.52 -1.06
CA CYS A 257 -22.35 16.83 0.10
C CYS A 257 -21.51 16.71 1.37
N TYR A 258 -21.51 17.75 2.21
CA TYR A 258 -20.72 17.80 3.44
C TYR A 258 -21.61 17.52 4.65
N LYS A 259 -21.17 16.64 5.55
CA LYS A 259 -21.80 16.44 6.85
C LYS A 259 -20.74 16.43 7.94
N ASP A 260 -20.98 17.23 8.98
CA ASP A 260 -20.12 17.28 10.14
C ASP A 260 -20.72 16.39 11.25
N ILE A 261 -19.84 15.73 12.00
CA ILE A 261 -20.19 14.94 13.18
C ILE A 261 -19.25 15.29 14.32
N SER A 262 -19.81 15.70 15.45
CA SER A 262 -19.07 15.99 16.67
C SER A 262 -19.42 14.99 17.76
N PHE A 263 -18.43 14.56 18.53
CA PHE A 263 -18.61 13.70 19.69
C PHE A 263 -17.47 13.84 20.68
N TRP A 264 -17.76 13.53 21.94
CA TRP A 264 -16.76 13.35 22.99
C TRP A 264 -16.09 11.99 22.81
N ILE A 265 -14.77 11.99 22.69
CA ILE A 265 -13.99 10.76 22.51
C ILE A 265 -13.82 10.03 23.85
N SER A 266 -13.60 8.72 23.77
CA SER A 266 -13.18 7.86 24.87
C SER A 266 -11.75 7.35 24.62
N ASP A 267 -11.12 6.78 25.64
CA ASP A 267 -9.77 6.21 25.52
C ASP A 267 -9.69 5.04 24.52
N SER A 268 -10.84 4.44 24.17
CA SER A 268 -10.96 3.38 23.16
C SER A 268 -11.18 3.89 21.73
N PHE A 269 -11.42 5.20 21.54
CA PHE A 269 -11.66 5.76 20.23
C PHE A 269 -10.39 5.78 19.39
N THR A 270 -10.52 5.38 18.13
CA THR A 270 -9.46 5.55 17.12
C THR A 270 -10.07 6.02 15.81
N GLU A 271 -9.29 6.80 15.05
CA GLU A 271 -9.75 7.35 13.77
C GLU A 271 -10.01 6.25 12.73
N ASN A 272 -9.21 5.18 12.71
CA ASN A 272 -9.44 4.06 11.79
C ASN A 272 -10.73 3.29 12.13
N ASN A 273 -11.15 3.25 13.40
CA ASN A 273 -12.47 2.69 13.75
C ASN A 273 -13.62 3.54 13.19
N LEU A 274 -13.49 4.87 13.22
CA LEU A 274 -14.44 5.77 12.55
C LEU A 274 -14.45 5.55 11.04
N CYS A 275 -13.27 5.52 10.41
CA CYS A 275 -13.13 5.29 8.97
C CYS A 275 -13.75 3.96 8.54
N GLU A 276 -13.49 2.87 9.25
CA GLU A 276 -14.09 1.57 8.94
C GLU A 276 -15.61 1.55 9.09
N LEU A 277 -16.13 2.21 10.12
CA LEU A 277 -17.58 2.33 10.30
C LEU A 277 -18.20 3.13 9.15
N VAL A 278 -17.59 4.25 8.78
CA VAL A 278 -18.07 5.10 7.67
C VAL A 278 -18.00 4.36 6.34
N ARG A 279 -16.89 3.66 6.04
CA ARG A 279 -16.76 2.78 4.86
C ARG A 279 -17.83 1.70 4.84
N GLY A 280 -18.08 1.05 5.98
CA GLY A 280 -19.08 -0.01 6.08
C GLY A 280 -20.52 0.44 5.83
N ILE A 281 -20.81 1.74 6.02
CA ILE A 281 -22.14 2.32 5.82
C ILE A 281 -22.28 2.94 4.42
N ALA A 282 -21.28 3.72 4.00
CA ALA A 282 -21.39 4.57 2.82
C ALA A 282 -20.55 4.08 1.62
N GLY A 283 -19.66 3.11 1.81
CA GLY A 283 -18.80 2.56 0.76
C GLY A 283 -18.04 3.65 0.01
N ASP A 284 -18.01 3.54 -1.32
CA ASP A 284 -17.28 4.46 -2.21
C ASP A 284 -17.92 5.85 -2.34
N LEU A 285 -19.11 6.07 -1.74
CA LEU A 285 -19.73 7.38 -1.71
C LEU A 285 -18.98 8.35 -0.80
N VAL A 286 -18.19 7.87 0.16
CA VAL A 286 -17.35 8.71 1.00
C VAL A 286 -16.01 8.95 0.31
N GLU A 287 -15.71 10.22 0.09
CA GLU A 287 -14.48 10.71 -0.51
C GLU A 287 -13.41 11.01 0.54
N GLU A 288 -13.81 11.59 1.66
CA GLU A 288 -12.88 12.04 2.69
C GLU A 288 -13.56 12.01 4.06
N VAL A 289 -12.81 11.60 5.08
CA VAL A 289 -13.16 11.81 6.50
C VAL A 289 -12.02 12.54 7.15
N LYS A 290 -12.28 13.77 7.63
CA LYS A 290 -11.24 14.66 8.11
C LYS A 290 -11.58 15.27 9.46
N LEU A 291 -10.65 15.21 10.41
CA LEU A 291 -10.73 15.96 11.66
C LEU A 291 -10.61 17.46 11.32
N ILE A 292 -11.67 18.23 11.58
CA ILE A 292 -11.73 19.67 11.29
C ILE A 292 -11.66 20.55 12.54
N ASP A 293 -11.96 19.98 13.72
CA ASP A 293 -11.86 20.68 15.00
C ASP A 293 -11.61 19.69 16.14
N ASN A 294 -10.82 20.10 17.13
CA ASN A 294 -10.66 19.38 18.38
C ASN A 294 -10.61 20.36 19.55
N PHE A 295 -11.27 20.00 20.65
CA PHE A 295 -11.40 20.86 21.83
C PHE A 295 -11.44 20.04 23.11
N THR A 296 -10.64 20.42 24.11
CA THR A 296 -10.71 19.86 25.46
C THR A 296 -11.40 20.82 26.42
N ASN A 297 -12.44 20.35 27.10
CA ASN A 297 -13.21 21.16 28.03
C ASN A 297 -12.52 21.29 29.40
N LYS A 298 -13.04 22.16 30.27
CA LYS A 298 -12.51 22.38 31.64
C LYS A 298 -12.56 21.14 32.54
N LYS A 299 -13.33 20.11 32.18
CA LYS A 299 -13.43 18.83 32.89
C LYS A 299 -12.45 17.78 32.32
N GLY A 300 -11.59 18.16 31.37
CA GLY A 300 -10.61 17.27 30.74
C GLY A 300 -11.16 16.37 29.65
N MET A 301 -12.43 16.52 29.23
CA MET A 301 -12.98 15.72 28.14
C MET A 301 -12.61 16.34 26.80
N THR A 302 -12.22 15.52 25.83
CA THR A 302 -11.89 15.94 24.47
C THR A 302 -13.04 15.66 23.52
N SER A 303 -13.42 16.66 22.72
CA SER A 303 -14.40 16.57 21.65
C SER A 303 -13.67 16.64 20.32
N HIS A 304 -14.01 15.75 19.40
CA HIS A 304 -13.57 15.82 18.00
C HIS A 304 -14.76 16.19 17.11
N CYS A 305 -14.49 16.96 16.06
CA CYS A 305 -15.43 17.21 14.97
C CYS A 305 -14.81 16.71 13.67
N TYR A 306 -15.46 15.75 13.04
CA TYR A 306 -15.07 15.23 11.73
C TYR A 306 -16.01 15.74 10.65
N ARG A 307 -15.45 16.13 9.51
CA ARG A 307 -16.17 16.36 8.27
C ARG A 307 -16.12 15.10 7.42
N ILE A 308 -17.30 14.62 7.03
CA ILE A 308 -17.46 13.53 6.07
C ILE A 308 -17.89 14.15 4.75
N VAL A 309 -17.08 13.93 3.72
CA VAL A 309 -17.32 14.40 2.35
C VAL A 309 -17.93 13.24 1.57
N TYR A 310 -19.20 13.39 1.19
CA TYR A 310 -19.86 12.44 0.31
C TYR A 310 -19.80 12.93 -1.13
N ARG A 311 -19.22 12.13 -2.03
CA ARG A 311 -19.20 12.39 -3.47
C ARG A 311 -19.13 11.07 -4.23
N SER A 312 -20.13 10.83 -5.08
CA SER A 312 -20.12 9.74 -6.04
C SER A 312 -19.27 10.11 -7.26
N MET A 313 -18.55 9.12 -7.79
CA MET A 313 -17.85 9.26 -9.07
C MET A 313 -18.81 9.18 -10.27
N GLU A 314 -20.03 8.70 -10.09
CA GLU A 314 -20.90 8.27 -11.19
C GLU A 314 -22.16 9.13 -11.35
N ARG A 315 -22.64 9.76 -10.28
CA ARG A 315 -23.88 10.56 -10.28
C ARG A 315 -23.89 11.65 -9.23
N SER A 316 -24.82 12.59 -9.39
CA SER A 316 -25.16 13.54 -8.31
C SER A 316 -25.80 12.81 -7.14
N LEU A 317 -25.51 13.30 -5.94
CA LEU A 317 -26.11 12.81 -4.70
C LEU A 317 -27.28 13.70 -4.28
N THR A 318 -28.35 13.11 -3.75
CA THR A 318 -29.48 13.85 -3.17
C THR A 318 -29.24 14.13 -1.70
N ASP A 319 -29.82 15.20 -1.15
CA ASP A 319 -29.70 15.45 0.29
C ASP A 319 -30.39 14.37 1.12
N GLU A 320 -31.50 13.80 0.63
CA GLU A 320 -32.25 12.75 1.30
C GLU A 320 -31.39 11.49 1.52
N GLU A 321 -30.73 10.98 0.47
CA GLU A 321 -29.91 9.78 0.60
C GLU A 321 -28.70 9.99 1.52
N ILE A 322 -28.08 11.18 1.48
CA ILE A 322 -26.92 11.49 2.31
C ILE A 322 -27.33 11.73 3.76
N ASN A 323 -28.50 12.30 4.01
CA ASN A 323 -29.03 12.41 5.36
C ASN A 323 -29.31 11.03 5.96
N ASP A 324 -29.87 10.10 5.18
CA ASP A 324 -30.13 8.73 5.64
C ASP A 324 -28.83 7.98 5.98
N LEU A 325 -27.80 8.10 5.14
CA LEU A 325 -26.47 7.56 5.43
C LEU A 325 -25.86 8.21 6.67
N GLN A 326 -25.92 9.53 6.78
CA GLN A 326 -25.36 10.26 7.92
C GLN A 326 -26.07 9.90 9.23
N TRP A 327 -27.38 9.66 9.22
CA TRP A 327 -28.09 9.19 10.40
C TRP A 327 -27.63 7.82 10.85
N LYS A 328 -27.42 6.88 9.91
CA LYS A 328 -26.84 5.57 10.21
C LYS A 328 -25.42 5.68 10.76
N VAL A 329 -24.60 6.58 10.21
CA VAL A 329 -23.25 6.86 10.73
C VAL A 329 -23.33 7.35 12.17
N ARG A 330 -24.19 8.34 12.47
CA ARG A 330 -24.34 8.90 13.83
C ARG A 330 -24.78 7.84 14.85
N ASP A 331 -25.78 7.04 14.51
CA ASP A 331 -26.30 5.97 15.37
C ASP A 331 -25.25 4.87 15.65
N GLN A 332 -24.51 4.46 14.62
CA GLN A 332 -23.46 3.46 14.81
C GLN A 332 -22.22 4.00 15.49
N VAL A 333 -21.85 5.26 15.27
CA VAL A 333 -20.69 5.87 15.95
C VAL A 333 -20.91 5.87 17.46
N GLU A 334 -22.08 6.33 17.92
CA GLU A 334 -22.42 6.32 19.34
C GLU A 334 -22.41 4.90 19.93
N SER A 335 -23.11 3.96 19.28
CA SER A 335 -23.29 2.60 19.81
C SER A 335 -22.04 1.71 19.69
N LYS A 336 -21.23 1.84 18.64
CA LYS A 336 -20.08 0.96 18.38
C LYS A 336 -18.74 1.53 18.81
N LEU A 337 -18.58 2.86 18.80
CA LEU A 337 -17.30 3.49 19.15
C LEU A 337 -17.25 3.99 20.60
N ASN A 338 -18.34 3.80 21.36
CA ASN A 338 -18.45 4.21 22.76
C ASN A 338 -18.06 5.69 22.95
N VAL A 339 -18.66 6.54 22.11
CA VAL A 339 -18.50 8.01 22.14
C VAL A 339 -19.85 8.65 22.43
N VAL A 340 -19.85 9.89 22.89
CA VAL A 340 -21.09 10.64 23.18
C VAL A 340 -21.25 11.74 22.14
N ILE A 341 -22.29 11.64 21.30
CA ILE A 341 -22.56 12.60 20.23
C ILE A 341 -22.88 13.99 20.81
N ARG A 342 -22.40 15.03 20.14
CA ARG A 342 -22.58 16.44 20.50
C ARG A 342 -23.39 17.21 19.46
#